data_AF-A0A940IWJ6-F1
#
_entry.id   AF-A0A940IWJ6-F1
#
_cell.length_a   1.000
_cell.length_b   1.000
_cell.length_c   1.000
_cell.angle_alpha   90.00
_cell.angle_beta   90.00
_cell.angle_gamma   90.00
#
_symmetry.space_group_name_H-M   'P 1'
#
loop_
_entity.id
_entity.type
_entity.pdbx_description
1 polymer ?
#
loop_
_entity_poly.entity_id
_entity_poly.type
_entity_poly.pdbx_seq_one_letter_code
_entity_poly.pdbx_strand_id
1 'polypeptide(L)'
;MFKRIVSAPLELFIYLLATLIFIVLYGQIVLVPTALLTLASLVLLYFISPAELTYIAALFALAGFITGVLWAEHIRRKYSIFGFHGYLSNNPEIDGYQRPSQGVVFRQGNLVKH
;
A
#
# COMPACT_ATOMS: atom_id res chain seq x y z
N MET A 1 -20.46 15.02 32.99
CA MET A 1 -21.41 14.27 32.12
C MET A 1 -21.60 14.94 30.76
N PHE A 2 -21.97 16.23 30.70
CA PHE A 2 -22.17 16.98 29.44
C PHE A 2 -20.96 16.97 28.48
N LYS A 3 -19.73 17.14 29.01
CA LYS A 3 -18.50 17.06 28.20
C LYS A 3 -18.34 15.74 27.43
N ARG A 4 -18.75 14.60 28.03
CA ARG A 4 -18.68 13.28 27.40
C ARG A 4 -19.71 13.09 26.29
N ILE A 5 -20.90 13.67 26.44
CA ILE A 5 -21.96 13.58 25.42
C ILE A 5 -21.56 14.34 24.16
N VAL A 6 -20.84 15.47 24.32
CA VAL A 6 -20.33 16.27 23.21
C VAL A 6 -19.02 15.69 22.64
N SER A 7 -18.12 15.14 23.47
CA SER A 7 -16.85 14.58 22.99
C SER A 7 -16.99 13.19 22.36
N ALA A 8 -17.91 12.35 22.82
CA ALA A 8 -18.11 10.99 22.31
C ALA A 8 -18.36 10.90 20.78
N PRO A 9 -19.23 11.70 20.15
CA PRO A 9 -19.41 11.63 18.70
C PRO A 9 -18.16 12.08 17.94
N LEU A 10 -17.40 13.05 18.48
CA LEU A 10 -16.14 13.50 17.89
C LEU A 10 -15.06 12.42 18.00
N GLU A 11 -14.94 11.78 19.17
CA GLU A 11 -14.02 10.66 19.40
C GLU A 11 -14.34 9.51 18.44
N LEU A 12 -15.61 9.12 18.35
CA LEU A 12 -16.07 8.08 17.42
C LEU A 12 -15.74 8.43 15.97
N PHE A 13 -16.00 9.68 15.56
CA PHE A 13 -15.66 10.15 14.22
C PHE A 13 -14.16 10.01 13.93
N ILE A 14 -13.29 10.43 14.85
CA ILE A 14 -11.84 10.30 14.70
C ILE A 14 -11.42 8.83 14.60
N TYR A 15 -11.99 7.94 15.42
CA TYR A 15 -11.69 6.50 15.35
C TYR A 15 -12.13 5.87 14.03
N LEU A 16 -13.34 6.21 13.55
CA LEU A 16 -13.84 5.72 12.27
C LEU A 16 -12.98 6.22 11.11
N LEU A 17 -12.60 7.50 11.13
CA LEU A 17 -11.74 8.09 10.11
C LEU A 17 -10.36 7.42 10.10
N ALA A 18 -9.74 7.23 11.26
CA ALA A 18 -8.44 6.56 11.37
C ALA A 18 -8.50 5.11 10.88
N THR A 19 -9.59 4.40 11.19
CA THR A 19 -9.82 3.02 10.74
C THR A 19 -10.01 2.96 9.22
N LEU A 20 -10.79 3.88 8.66
CA LEU A 20 -11.00 3.97 7.22
C LEU A 20 -9.68 4.23 6.49
N ILE A 21 -8.90 5.22 6.95
CA ILE A 21 -7.59 5.52 6.35
C ILE A 21 -6.67 4.30 6.44
N PHE A 22 -6.63 3.62 7.59
CA PHE A 22 -5.84 2.40 7.74
C PHE A 22 -6.22 1.33 6.72
N ILE A 23 -7.52 1.06 6.54
CA ILE A 23 -8.04 0.08 5.57
C ILE A 23 -7.64 0.47 4.15
N VAL A 24 -7.78 1.75 3.79
CA VAL A 24 -7.43 2.25 2.45
C VAL A 24 -5.94 2.07 2.18
N LEU A 25 -5.07 2.51 3.10
CA LEU A 25 -3.62 2.40 2.94
C LEU A 25 -3.15 0.93 2.92
N TYR A 26 -3.74 0.09 3.76
CA TYR A 26 -3.47 -1.36 3.73
C TYR A 26 -3.90 -1.96 2.39
N GLY A 27 -5.10 -1.61 1.93
CA GLY A 27 -5.65 -2.04 0.64
C GLY A 27 -4.77 -1.63 -0.54
N GLN A 28 -4.21 -0.42 -0.54
CA GLN A 28 -3.29 0.03 -1.58
C GLN A 28 -2.07 -0.89 -1.71
N ILE A 29 -1.46 -1.29 -0.59
CA ILE A 29 -0.31 -2.23 -0.61
C ILE A 29 -0.71 -3.58 -1.19
N VAL A 30 -1.89 -4.10 -0.86
CA VAL A 30 -2.38 -5.38 -1.38
C VAL A 30 -2.74 -5.31 -2.87
N LEU A 31 -3.33 -4.20 -3.31
CA LEU A 31 -3.79 -4.02 -4.67
C LEU A 31 -2.65 -4.00 -5.69
N VAL A 32 -1.49 -3.47 -5.33
CA VAL A 32 -0.33 -3.39 -6.25
C VAL A 32 0.08 -4.77 -6.80
N PRO A 33 0.48 -5.77 -5.97
CA PRO A 33 0.84 -7.09 -6.49
C PRO A 33 -0.35 -7.83 -7.11
N THR A 34 -1.57 -7.61 -6.61
CA THR A 34 -2.80 -8.14 -7.21
C THR A 34 -2.94 -7.67 -8.66
N ALA A 35 -2.83 -6.36 -8.89
CA ALA A 35 -2.94 -5.76 -10.21
C ALA A 35 -1.79 -6.19 -11.12
N LEU A 36 -0.54 -6.16 -10.63
CA LEU A 36 0.63 -6.54 -11.42
C LEU A 36 0.56 -7.98 -11.92
N LEU A 37 0.18 -8.93 -11.06
CA LEU A 37 0.05 -10.33 -11.47
C LEU A 37 -1.15 -10.53 -12.40
N THR A 38 -2.28 -9.88 -12.13
CA THR A 38 -3.43 -9.94 -13.05
C THR A 38 -3.06 -9.41 -14.43
N LEU A 39 -2.33 -8.29 -14.50
CA LEU A 39 -1.82 -7.74 -15.77
C LEU A 39 -0.81 -8.67 -16.45
N ALA A 40 0.05 -9.36 -15.70
CA ALA A 40 0.98 -10.33 -16.25
C ALA A 40 0.26 -11.49 -16.97
N SER A 41 -0.94 -11.86 -16.52
CA SER A 41 -1.75 -12.89 -17.20
C SER A 41 -2.17 -12.49 -18.63
N LEU A 42 -2.22 -11.19 -18.94
CA LEU A 42 -2.61 -10.70 -20.27
C LEU A 42 -1.62 -11.06 -21.37
N VAL A 43 -0.37 -11.44 -21.02
CA VAL A 43 0.60 -12.00 -21.97
C VAL A 43 0.05 -13.26 -22.64
N LEU A 44 -0.85 -13.98 -21.97
CA LEU A 44 -1.47 -15.19 -22.49
C LEU A 44 -2.58 -14.93 -23.51
N LEU A 45 -3.05 -13.69 -23.67
CA LEU A 45 -4.20 -13.34 -24.52
C LEU A 45 -4.04 -13.82 -25.97
N TYR A 46 -2.80 -13.87 -26.48
CA TYR A 46 -2.50 -14.36 -27.84
C TYR A 46 -2.49 -15.90 -27.96
N PHE A 47 -2.34 -16.62 -26.84
CA PHE A 47 -2.09 -18.07 -26.83
C PHE A 47 -3.29 -18.91 -26.45
N ILE A 48 -4.27 -18.34 -25.74
CA ILE A 48 -5.40 -19.08 -25.18
C ILE A 48 -6.73 -18.40 -25.49
N SER A 49 -7.83 -19.14 -25.32
CA SER A 49 -9.16 -18.59 -25.51
C SER A 49 -9.54 -17.57 -24.42
N PRO A 50 -10.44 -16.61 -24.69
CA PRO A 50 -10.90 -15.64 -23.68
C PRO A 50 -11.52 -16.27 -22.42
N ALA A 51 -12.18 -17.43 -22.58
CA ALA A 51 -12.76 -18.18 -21.47
C ALA A 51 -11.67 -18.73 -20.54
N GLU A 52 -10.61 -19.34 -21.10
CA GLU A 52 -9.45 -19.84 -20.34
C GLU A 52 -8.67 -18.70 -19.69
N LEU A 53 -8.50 -17.57 -20.40
CA LEU A 53 -7.82 -16.39 -19.88
C LEU A 53 -8.49 -15.86 -18.63
N THR A 54 -9.83 -15.91 -18.55
CA THR A 54 -10.57 -15.45 -17.38
C THR A 54 -10.23 -16.28 -16.13
N TYR A 55 -10.16 -17.61 -16.27
CA TYR A 55 -9.78 -18.50 -15.17
C TYR A 55 -8.33 -18.30 -14.73
N ILE A 56 -7.41 -18.14 -15.69
CA ILE A 56 -5.99 -17.90 -15.38
C ILE A 56 -5.79 -16.52 -14.74
N ALA A 57 -6.45 -15.49 -15.26
CA ALA A 57 -6.41 -14.15 -14.68
C ALA A 57 -6.96 -14.14 -13.25
N ALA A 58 -8.04 -14.88 -12.97
CA ALA A 58 -8.55 -15.04 -11.61
C ALA A 58 -7.55 -15.75 -10.68
N LEU A 59 -6.83 -16.77 -11.17
CA LEU A 59 -5.78 -17.44 -10.41
C LEU A 59 -4.61 -16.50 -10.11
N PHE A 60 -4.18 -15.70 -11.08
CA PHE A 60 -3.11 -14.70 -10.90
C PHE A 60 -3.55 -13.58 -9.96
N ALA A 61 -4.81 -13.13 -10.05
CA ALA A 61 -5.39 -12.18 -9.12
C ALA A 61 -5.39 -12.73 -7.68
N LEU A 62 -5.80 -13.98 -7.49
CA LEU A 62 -5.77 -14.63 -6.17
C LEU A 62 -4.35 -14.76 -5.63
N ALA A 63 -3.40 -15.20 -6.46
CA ALA A 63 -2.00 -15.31 -6.08
C ALA A 63 -1.41 -13.93 -5.69
N GLY A 64 -1.75 -12.89 -6.46
CA GLY A 64 -1.32 -11.52 -6.17
C GLY A 64 -1.99 -10.93 -4.94
N PHE A 65 -3.25 -11.28 -4.67
CA PHE A 65 -3.93 -10.91 -3.43
C PHE A 65 -3.26 -11.55 -2.21
N ILE A 66 -2.99 -12.86 -2.23
CA ILE A 66 -2.29 -13.55 -1.14
C ILE A 66 -0.92 -12.93 -0.91
N THR A 67 -0.15 -12.75 -1.99
CA THR A 67 1.18 -12.12 -1.93
C THR A 67 1.09 -10.70 -1.35
N GLY A 68 0.10 -9.93 -1.78
CA GLY A 68 -0.17 -8.58 -1.28
C GLY A 68 -0.52 -8.54 0.19
N VAL A 69 -1.36 -9.45 0.68
CA VAL A 69 -1.69 -9.55 2.11
C VAL A 69 -0.45 -9.90 2.93
N LEU A 70 0.34 -10.88 2.50
CA LEU A 70 1.58 -11.26 3.18
C LEU A 70 2.57 -10.10 3.23
N TRP A 71 2.70 -9.35 2.12
CA TRP A 71 3.58 -8.20 2.04
C TRP A 71 3.08 -7.01 2.88
N ALA A 72 1.79 -6.70 2.82
CA ALA A 72 1.16 -5.67 3.64
C ALA A 72 1.31 -5.99 5.14
N GLU A 73 1.17 -7.25 5.53
CA GLU A 73 1.39 -7.69 6.91
C GLU A 73 2.86 -7.59 7.34
N HIS A 74 3.80 -7.94 6.45
CA HIS A 74 5.22 -7.72 6.69
C HIS A 74 5.54 -6.23 6.93
N ILE A 75 5.03 -5.35 6.07
CA ILE A 75 5.19 -3.89 6.19
C ILE A 75 4.55 -3.39 7.48
N ARG A 76 3.32 -3.81 7.78
CA ARG A 76 2.60 -3.41 9.00
C ARG A 76 3.41 -3.73 10.26
N ARG A 77 3.99 -4.94 10.34
CA ARG A 77 4.78 -5.38 11.49
C ARG A 77 6.14 -4.67 11.60
N LYS A 78 6.77 -4.35 10.47
CA LYS A 78 8.13 -3.81 10.45
C LYS A 78 8.20 -2.28 10.51
N TYR A 79 7.27 -1.58 9.84
CA TYR A 79 7.32 -0.13 9.62
C TYR A 79 6.06 0.63 10.05
N SER A 80 4.96 -0.07 10.40
CA SER A 80 3.60 0.48 10.43
C SER A 80 3.09 0.92 9.05
N ILE A 81 1.78 0.79 8.80
CA ILE A 81 1.17 1.20 7.53
C ILE A 81 1.32 2.70 7.31
N PHE A 82 1.10 3.51 8.35
CA PHE A 82 1.28 4.96 8.29
C PHE A 82 2.75 5.35 8.13
N GLY A 83 3.66 4.65 8.82
CA GLY A 83 5.10 4.90 8.73
C GLY A 83 5.65 4.59 7.35
N PHE A 84 5.19 3.50 6.72
CA PHE A 84 5.54 3.15 5.35
C PHE A 84 5.07 4.20 4.34
N HIS A 85 3.80 4.59 4.36
CA HIS A 85 3.29 5.62 3.42
C HIS A 85 3.90 7.00 3.68
N GLY A 86 4.13 7.35 4.95
CA GLY A 86 4.85 8.56 5.32
C GLY A 86 6.30 8.54 4.82
N TYR A 87 6.98 7.39 4.87
CA TYR A 87 8.30 7.22 4.28
C TYR A 87 8.25 7.43 2.76
N LEU A 88 7.34 6.78 2.05
CA LEU A 88 7.19 6.96 0.59
C LEU A 88 6.96 8.43 0.24
N SER A 89 6.02 9.10 0.91
CA SER A 89 5.71 10.52 0.67
C SER A 89 6.88 11.47 0.99
N ASN A 90 7.79 11.08 1.88
CA ASN A 90 8.95 11.89 2.27
C ASN A 90 10.21 11.63 1.43
N ASN A 91 10.20 10.60 0.58
CA ASN A 91 11.30 10.24 -0.32
C ASN A 91 10.81 10.33 -1.78
N PRO A 92 10.44 11.54 -2.25
CA PRO A 92 9.81 11.75 -3.55
C PRO A 92 10.75 11.42 -4.73
N GLU A 93 12.04 11.22 -4.47
CA GLU A 93 13.00 10.65 -5.42
C GLU A 93 12.62 9.24 -5.88
N ILE A 94 11.89 8.47 -5.05
CA ILE A 94 11.34 7.16 -5.42
C ILE A 94 10.16 7.32 -6.38
N ASP A 95 9.39 8.41 -6.25
CA ASP A 95 8.28 8.81 -7.12
C ASP A 95 8.73 9.57 -8.39
N GLY A 96 10.04 9.65 -8.66
CA GLY A 96 10.59 10.31 -9.85
C GLY A 96 10.62 11.84 -9.77
N TYR A 97 10.31 12.43 -8.61
CA TYR A 97 10.48 13.87 -8.40
C TYR A 97 11.97 14.20 -8.22
N GLN A 98 12.62 14.60 -9.30
CA GLN A 98 13.94 15.23 -9.22
C GLN A 98 13.76 16.69 -8.83
N ARG A 99 14.37 17.15 -7.72
CA ARG A 99 14.51 18.60 -7.48
C ARG A 99 15.39 19.18 -8.59
N PRO A 100 14.85 20.00 -9.51
CA PRO A 100 15.67 20.59 -10.56
C PRO A 100 16.40 21.78 -9.93
N SER A 101 17.61 21.55 -9.40
CA SER A 101 18.69 22.54 -9.16
C SER A 101 19.62 22.20 -7.99
N GLN A 102 19.29 21.22 -7.14
CA GLN A 102 20.12 20.87 -5.98
C GLN A 102 20.35 19.36 -6.02
N GLY A 103 21.58 18.95 -6.34
CA GLY A 103 21.99 17.57 -6.55
C GLY A 103 21.55 16.60 -5.46
N VAL A 104 21.63 15.31 -5.76
CA VAL A 104 21.17 14.20 -4.91
C VAL A 104 21.78 14.31 -3.51
N VAL A 105 21.01 14.79 -2.53
CA VAL A 105 21.40 14.76 -1.12
C VAL A 105 20.88 13.46 -0.53
N PHE A 106 21.73 12.42 -0.53
CA PHE A 106 21.49 11.28 0.34
C PHE A 106 21.56 11.76 1.79
N ARG A 107 20.42 11.90 2.46
CA ARG A 107 20.40 12.11 3.91
C ARG A 107 20.85 10.80 4.55
N GLN A 108 22.15 10.67 4.80
CA GLN A 108 22.70 9.59 5.61
C GLN A 108 22.09 9.70 7.02
N GLY A 109 20.95 9.05 7.22
CA GLY A 109 20.44 8.77 8.55
C GLY A 109 21.44 7.82 9.20
N ASN A 110 22.14 8.31 10.21
CA ASN A 110 22.98 7.52 11.09
C ASN A 110 22.18 6.34 11.66
N LEU A 111 22.27 5.18 11.00
CA LEU A 111 21.90 3.90 11.60
C LEU A 111 23.08 3.46 12.48
N VAL A 112 23.25 4.14 13.60
CA VAL A 112 24.10 3.63 14.68
C VAL A 112 23.36 2.44 15.27
N LYS A 113 23.93 1.24 15.10
CA LYS A 113 23.58 0.06 15.88
C LYS A 113 23.93 0.34 17.33
N HIS A 114 22.95 0.30 18.21
CA HIS A 114 23.16 -0.05 19.61
C HIS A 114 22.86 -1.54 19.78
#